data_AF-U3KEG3-F1
#
_entry.id   AF-U3KEG3-F1
#
_cell.length_a   1.000
_cell.length_b   1.000
_cell.length_c   1.000
_cell.angle_alpha   90.00
_cell.angle_beta   90.00
_cell.angle_gamma   90.00
#
_symmetry.space_group_name_H-M   'P 1'
#
loop_
_entity.id
_entity.type
_entity.pdbx_description
1 polymer ?
#
loop_
_entity_poly.entity_id
_entity_poly.type
_entity_poly.pdbx_seq_one_letter_code
_entity_poly.pdbx_strand_id
1 'polypeptide(L)'
;MEQCHSYNARLCAERSVRLPFLDSQTGVAQSNCYIWMEKRHRGPGLAAGQLYSYPARRWRKKRRAHPPEDPRLSFPSIKPVPSQQQPRQEGTGIAGISR
;
A
#
# COMPACT_ATOMS: atom_id res chain seq x y z
N MET A 1 28.64 -17.65 -27.87
CA MET A 1 27.87 -17.03 -26.76
C MET A 1 27.71 -15.52 -26.93
N GLU A 2 28.68 -14.82 -27.50
CA GLU A 2 28.63 -13.35 -27.67
C GLU A 2 27.46 -12.87 -28.53
N GLN A 3 27.15 -13.57 -29.63
CA GLN A 3 25.97 -13.26 -30.44
C GLN A 3 24.65 -13.32 -29.64
N CYS A 4 24.52 -14.29 -28.72
CA CYS A 4 23.35 -14.44 -27.86
C CYS A 4 23.25 -13.28 -26.86
N HIS A 5 24.38 -12.87 -26.29
CA HIS A 5 24.43 -11.71 -25.39
C HIS A 5 24.06 -10.43 -26.14
N SER A 6 24.63 -10.19 -27.31
CA SER A 6 24.34 -9.01 -28.13
C SER A 6 22.88 -8.95 -28.54
N TYR A 7 22.29 -10.10 -28.89
CA TYR A 7 20.86 -10.22 -29.17
C TYR A 7 19.99 -9.87 -27.95
N ASN A 8 20.28 -10.45 -26.79
CA ASN A 8 19.54 -10.17 -25.56
C ASN A 8 19.64 -8.70 -25.15
N ALA A 9 20.81 -8.07 -25.31
CA ALA A 9 21.01 -6.65 -25.03
C ALA A 9 20.12 -5.78 -25.93
N ARG A 10 20.08 -6.08 -27.24
CA ARG A 10 19.21 -5.40 -28.19
C ARG A 10 17.73 -5.58 -27.81
N LEU A 11 17.32 -6.79 -27.45
CA LEU A 11 15.95 -7.09 -27.02
C LEU A 11 15.53 -6.29 -25.77
N CYS A 12 16.41 -6.20 -24.77
CA CYS A 12 16.17 -5.39 -23.57
C CYS A 12 16.04 -3.90 -23.90
N ALA A 13 16.91 -3.38 -24.78
CA ALA A 13 16.85 -1.99 -25.22
C ALA A 13 15.52 -1.69 -25.93
N GLU A 14 15.15 -2.50 -26.93
CA GLU A 14 13.88 -2.35 -27.66
C GLU A 14 12.66 -2.43 -26.73
N ARG A 15 12.67 -3.36 -25.76
CA ARG A 15 11.61 -3.47 -24.76
C ARG A 15 11.49 -2.21 -23.90
N SER A 16 12.62 -1.64 -23.47
CA SER A 16 12.61 -0.45 -22.62
C SER A 16 12.05 0.79 -23.34
N VAL A 17 12.33 0.92 -24.64
CA VAL A 17 11.87 2.05 -25.47
C VAL A 17 10.36 1.98 -25.74
N ARG A 18 9.78 0.79 -25.77
CA ARG A 18 8.34 0.59 -26.05
C ARG A 18 7.45 0.68 -24.80
N LEU A 19 8.02 0.81 -23.61
CA LEU A 19 7.24 0.94 -22.37
C LEU A 19 6.95 2.42 -22.06
N PRO A 20 5.76 2.74 -21.51
CA PRO A 20 4.65 1.83 -21.19
C PRO A 20 3.83 1.40 -22.43
N PHE A 21 3.23 0.22 -22.38
CA PHE A 21 2.30 -0.26 -23.40
C PHE A 21 0.90 0.30 -23.13
N LEU A 22 0.29 0.96 -24.13
CA LEU A 22 -1.06 1.50 -23.99
C LEU A 22 -2.09 0.47 -24.46
N ASP A 23 -2.85 -0.08 -23.50
CA ASP A 23 -3.92 -1.03 -23.79
C ASP A 23 -5.21 -0.29 -24.20
N SER A 24 -5.69 -0.54 -25.42
CA SER A 24 -6.84 0.13 -26.00
C SER A 24 -8.17 -0.28 -25.38
N GLN A 25 -8.28 -1.49 -24.83
CA GLN A 25 -9.54 -1.98 -24.26
C GLN A 25 -9.76 -1.44 -22.83
N THR A 26 -8.70 -1.37 -22.03
CA THR A 26 -8.77 -0.96 -20.63
C THR A 26 -8.37 0.49 -20.38
N GLY A 27 -7.69 1.12 -21.36
CA GLY A 27 -7.11 2.46 -21.20
C GLY A 27 -5.91 2.51 -20.24
N VAL A 28 -5.39 1.36 -19.81
CA VAL A 28 -4.26 1.28 -18.87
C VAL A 28 -2.94 1.36 -19.63
N ALA A 29 -2.08 2.30 -19.23
CA ALA A 29 -0.67 2.31 -19.61
C ALA A 29 0.10 1.25 -18.80
N GLN A 30 0.18 0.04 -19.35
CA GLN A 30 0.77 -1.14 -18.72
C GLN A 30 2.30 -1.05 -18.68
N SER A 31 2.86 -1.57 -17.59
CA SER A 31 4.29 -1.71 -17.35
C SER A 31 4.56 -3.09 -16.75
N ASN A 32 5.79 -3.36 -16.31
CA ASN A 32 6.10 -4.60 -15.60
C ASN A 32 5.18 -4.76 -14.38
N CYS A 33 4.51 -5.91 -14.31
CA CYS A 33 3.62 -6.26 -13.21
C CYS A 33 4.19 -7.42 -12.38
N TYR A 34 3.67 -7.60 -11.18
CA TYR A 34 4.10 -8.64 -10.23
C TYR A 34 2.92 -9.51 -9.75
N ILE A 35 1.88 -9.58 -10.59
CA ILE A 35 0.67 -10.37 -10.30
C ILE A 35 0.91 -11.87 -10.50
N TRP A 36 1.86 -12.22 -11.36
CA TRP A 36 2.22 -13.59 -11.67
C TRP A 36 3.20 -14.11 -10.62
N MET A 37 2.74 -15.03 -9.78
CA MET A 37 3.52 -15.62 -8.70
C MET A 37 3.55 -17.15 -8.83
N GLU A 38 4.75 -17.71 -8.75
CA GLU A 38 4.95 -19.17 -8.81
C GLU A 38 4.50 -19.90 -7.54
N LYS A 39 4.25 -21.22 -7.65
CA LYS A 39 3.86 -22.09 -6.52
C LYS A 39 4.86 -22.06 -5.36
N ARG A 40 6.16 -21.92 -5.64
CA ARG A 40 7.20 -21.80 -4.59
C ARG A 40 7.11 -20.53 -3.75
N HIS A 41 6.41 -19.49 -4.25
CA HIS A 41 6.16 -18.26 -3.49
C HIS A 41 4.91 -18.35 -2.61
N ARG A 42 4.13 -19.43 -2.72
CA ARG A 42 2.91 -19.62 -1.92
C ARG A 42 3.32 -20.01 -0.50
N GLY A 43 3.11 -19.12 0.45
CA GLY A 43 3.29 -19.36 1.88
C GLY A 43 1.98 -19.74 2.58
N PRO A 44 2.04 -20.14 3.87
CA PRO A 44 0.87 -20.32 4.70
C PRO A 44 0.11 -18.99 4.87
N GLY A 45 -1.20 -19.03 5.13
CA GLY A 45 -1.96 -17.83 5.49
C GLY A 45 -1.41 -17.13 6.74
N LEU A 46 -1.44 -15.80 6.77
CA LEU A 46 -0.91 -15.00 7.88
C LEU A 46 -2.00 -14.54 8.87
N ALA A 47 -3.24 -14.43 8.41
CA ALA A 47 -4.40 -14.06 9.21
C ALA A 47 -5.42 -15.20 9.26
N ALA A 48 -6.29 -15.19 10.28
CA ALA A 48 -7.37 -16.17 10.42
C ALA A 48 -8.24 -16.21 9.15
N GLY A 49 -8.53 -17.44 8.67
CA GLY A 49 -9.31 -17.67 7.45
C GLY A 49 -8.51 -17.55 6.14
N GLN A 50 -7.23 -17.18 6.15
CA GLN A 50 -6.40 -17.18 4.95
C GLN A 50 -5.84 -18.58 4.69
N LEU A 51 -6.07 -19.11 3.47
CA LEU A 51 -5.46 -20.38 3.05
C LEU A 51 -3.98 -20.19 2.69
N TYR A 52 -3.67 -19.11 1.98
CA TYR A 52 -2.34 -18.84 1.46
C TYR A 52 -1.98 -17.36 1.58
N SER A 53 -0.67 -17.10 1.67
CA SER A 53 -0.10 -15.77 1.51
C SER A 53 0.97 -15.77 0.43
N TYR A 54 1.29 -14.58 -0.10
CA TYR A 54 2.36 -14.40 -1.08
C TYR A 54 3.25 -13.22 -0.66
N PRO A 55 4.52 -13.15 -1.10
CA PRO A 55 5.44 -12.09 -0.75
C PRO A 55 4.90 -10.71 -1.14
N ALA A 56 4.72 -9.84 -0.15
CA ALA A 56 4.30 -8.47 -0.39
C ALA A 56 5.49 -7.61 -0.86
N ARG A 57 5.25 -6.77 -1.87
CA ARG A 57 6.24 -5.78 -2.32
C ARG A 57 6.16 -4.54 -1.43
N ARG A 58 7.30 -4.17 -0.84
CA ARG A 58 7.43 -2.91 -0.11
C ARG A 58 7.27 -1.75 -1.09
N TRP A 59 6.48 -0.75 -0.72
CA TRP A 59 6.26 0.45 -1.51
C TRP A 59 6.26 1.67 -0.59
N ARG A 60 6.54 2.84 -1.16
CA ARG A 60 6.49 4.12 -0.45
C ARG A 60 5.92 5.19 -1.37
N LYS A 61 4.88 5.88 -0.91
CA LYS A 61 4.33 7.04 -1.63
C LYS A 61 5.37 8.17 -1.60
N LYS A 62 5.72 8.74 -2.76
CA LYS A 62 6.58 9.93 -2.83
C LYS A 62 5.83 11.13 -2.24
N ARG A 63 6.48 11.87 -1.34
CA ARG A 63 5.93 13.13 -0.80
C ARG A 63 5.92 14.18 -1.90
N ARG A 64 4.80 14.90 -2.08
CA ARG A 64 4.75 16.07 -2.97
C ARG A 64 5.60 17.18 -2.34
N ALA A 65 6.46 17.82 -3.14
CA ALA A 65 7.33 18.88 -2.65
C ALA A 65 6.57 20.20 -2.39
N HIS A 66 5.50 20.43 -3.14
CA HIS A 66 4.64 21.61 -3.02
C HIS A 66 3.21 21.20 -2.68
N PRO A 67 2.49 22.00 -1.88
CA PRO A 67 1.04 21.91 -1.78
C PRO A 67 0.41 22.05 -3.18
N PRO A 68 -0.76 21.45 -3.43
CA PRO A 68 -1.54 21.78 -4.61
C PRO A 68 -1.83 23.29 -4.61
N GLU A 69 -1.36 24.02 -5.64
CA GLU A 69 -1.62 25.46 -5.80
C GLU A 69 -3.11 25.77 -5.98
N ASP A 70 -3.91 24.77 -6.41
CA ASP A 70 -5.36 24.91 -6.53
C ASP A 70 -6.03 24.71 -5.16
N PRO A 71 -6.71 25.74 -4.60
CA PRO A 71 -7.42 25.63 -3.32
C PRO A 71 -8.46 24.51 -3.28
N ARG A 72 -8.98 24.07 -4.44
CA ARG A 72 -9.95 22.97 -4.57
C ARG A 72 -9.29 21.59 -4.42
N LEU A 73 -7.97 21.52 -4.57
CA LEU A 73 -7.17 20.31 -4.40
C LEU A 73 -6.51 20.25 -3.02
N SER A 74 -6.69 21.27 -2.18
CA SER A 74 -6.25 21.28 -0.79
C SER A 74 -7.09 20.30 0.04
N PHE A 75 -6.41 19.42 0.80
CA PHE A 75 -7.10 18.55 1.75
C PHE A 75 -7.69 19.40 2.89
N PRO A 76 -8.98 19.25 3.24
CA PRO A 76 -9.54 19.93 4.40
C PRO A 76 -8.86 19.44 5.67
N SER A 77 -8.38 20.37 6.50
CA SER A 77 -7.82 20.05 7.81
C SER A 77 -8.91 19.44 8.69
N ILE A 78 -8.80 18.15 8.98
CA ILE A 78 -9.66 17.47 9.96
C ILE A 78 -9.34 18.10 11.32
N LYS A 79 -10.22 18.99 11.79
CA LYS A 79 -10.11 19.54 13.14
C LYS A 79 -10.40 18.39 14.13
N PRO A 80 -9.54 18.14 15.13
CA PRO A 80 -9.89 17.19 16.18
C PRO A 80 -11.12 17.70 16.94
N VAL A 81 -12.15 16.86 17.00
CA VAL A 81 -13.32 17.05 17.85
C VAL A 81 -12.84 17.15 19.29
N PRO A 82 -13.22 18.18 20.07
CA PRO A 82 -12.87 18.22 21.48
C PRO A 82 -13.51 17.03 22.19
N SER A 83 -12.67 16.14 22.71
CA SER A 83 -13.05 15.07 23.61
C SER A 83 -13.68 15.69 24.86
N GLN A 84 -14.99 15.55 25.00
CA GLN A 84 -15.71 15.80 26.25
C GLN A 84 -15.03 14.95 27.35
N GLN A 85 -14.31 15.62 28.26
CA GLN A 85 -13.76 14.99 29.44
C GLN A 85 -14.93 14.60 30.35
N GLN A 86 -15.18 13.30 30.50
CA GLN A 86 -16.02 12.81 31.59
C GLN A 86 -15.26 13.02 32.91
N PRO A 87 -15.87 13.62 33.94
CA PRO A 87 -15.21 13.75 35.23
C PRO A 87 -15.08 12.37 35.87
N ARG A 88 -13.85 12.05 36.31
CA ARG A 88 -13.56 10.88 37.15
C ARG A 88 -14.30 11.08 38.48
N GLN A 89 -15.20 10.16 38.83
CA GLN A 89 -15.70 10.07 40.20
C GLN A 89 -14.70 9.26 41.01
N GLU A 90 -13.98 9.94 41.91
CA GLU A 90 -13.16 9.33 42.94
C GLU A 90 -14.06 8.73 44.03
N GLY A 91 -13.72 7.53 44.47
CA GLY A 91 -14.53 6.75 45.41
C GLY A 91 -14.51 7.33 46.82
N THR A 92 -15.68 7.35 47.45
CA THR A 92 -15.84 7.41 48.90
C THR A 92 -16.20 6.02 49.40
N GLY A 93 -15.30 5.44 50.19
CA GLY A 93 -15.55 4.21 50.93
C GLY A 93 -16.68 4.39 51.93
N ILE A 94 -17.46 3.33 52.11
CA ILE A 94 -18.37 3.17 53.25
C ILE A 94 -18.10 1.82 53.87
N ALA A 95 -17.88 1.90 55.19
CA ALA A 95 -17.55 0.82 56.08
C ALA A 95 -18.70 -0.18 56.23
N GLY A 96 -18.32 -1.44 56.50
CA GLY A 96 -18.98 -2.41 57.39
C GLY A 96 -20.48 -2.68 57.25
N ILE A 97 -20.84 -3.97 57.22
CA ILE A 97 -21.62 -4.64 58.28
C ILE A 97 -21.71 -6.12 57.92
N SER A 98 -21.30 -6.96 58.87
CA SER A 98 -21.55 -8.41 58.90
C SER A 98 -23.02 -8.72 59.18
N ARG A 99 -23.56 -9.75 58.53
CA ARG A 99 -24.17 -10.95 59.14
C ARG A 99 -24.52 -11.94 58.05
#